data_AF-A0A2V7Z0T7-F1
#
_entry.id   AF-A0A2V7Z0T7-F1
#
_cell.length_a   1.000
_cell.length_b   1.000
_cell.length_c   1.000
_cell.angle_alpha   90.00
_cell.angle_beta   90.00
_cell.angle_gamma   90.00
#
_symmetry.space_group_name_H-M   'P 1'
#
loop_
_entity.id
_entity.type
_entity.pdbx_description
1 polymer ?
#
loop_
_entity_poly.entity_id
_entity_poly.type
_entity_poly.pdbx_seq_one_letter_code
_entity_poly.pdbx_strand_id
1 'polypeptide(L)'
;MTKITVENYRDDKYYPKIVRAVEAILAQGDVVAPVDVFVRMELLSEADVESWRFGRVPYLEKVIRCNLSKISRILRILRMHVHDLDMIPSHTAYVKWGKGNRTPLRFSKTGDPKLEEAYSRHFLKPGRKGKKRVEAEIATQPVGLG
;
A
#
# COMPACT_ATOMS: atom_id res chain seq x y z
N MET A 1 3.43 22.95 -7.50
CA MET A 1 2.46 21.84 -7.41
C MET A 1 1.33 22.26 -6.49
N THR A 2 0.07 22.20 -6.92
CA THR A 2 -1.09 22.56 -6.10
C THR A 2 -1.22 21.64 -4.88
N LYS A 3 -1.53 22.20 -3.72
CA LYS A 3 -1.79 21.43 -2.50
C LYS A 3 -3.08 20.62 -2.69
N ILE A 4 -2.99 19.30 -2.57
CA ILE A 4 -4.19 18.45 -2.53
C ILE A 4 -4.97 18.75 -1.24
N THR A 5 -6.29 18.81 -1.31
CA THR A 5 -7.19 18.95 -0.17
C THR A 5 -8.45 18.11 -0.40
N VAL A 6 -9.33 18.01 0.59
CA VAL A 6 -10.58 17.24 0.45
C VAL A 6 -11.50 17.81 -0.64
N GLU A 7 -11.36 19.11 -0.94
CA GLU A 7 -12.16 19.82 -1.95
C GLU A 7 -11.66 19.58 -3.38
N ASN A 8 -10.37 19.29 -3.58
CA ASN A 8 -9.76 19.30 -4.93
C ASN A 8 -9.04 18.01 -5.33
N TYR A 9 -9.02 16.98 -4.47
CA TYR A 9 -8.23 15.78 -4.74
C TYR A 9 -8.67 15.01 -5.99
N ARG A 10 -9.95 15.15 -6.37
CA ARG A 10 -10.54 14.53 -7.56
C ARG A 10 -10.07 15.16 -8.87
N ASP A 11 -9.67 16.43 -8.83
CA ASP A 11 -9.17 17.17 -10.01
C ASP A 11 -7.69 16.85 -10.29
N ASP A 12 -7.04 16.09 -9.41
CA ASP A 12 -5.65 15.75 -9.60
C ASP A 12 -5.44 14.82 -10.80
N LYS A 13 -4.40 15.09 -11.60
CA LYS A 13 -4.05 14.27 -12.76
C LYS A 13 -3.81 12.78 -12.43
N TYR A 14 -3.49 12.42 -11.19
CA TYR A 14 -3.31 11.03 -10.79
C TYR A 14 -4.61 10.37 -10.32
N TYR A 15 -5.66 11.12 -9.99
CA TYR A 15 -6.90 10.60 -9.44
C TYR A 15 -7.55 9.51 -10.32
N PRO A 16 -7.75 9.70 -11.64
CA PRO A 16 -8.37 8.66 -12.47
C PRO A 16 -7.60 7.34 -12.49
N LYS A 17 -6.25 7.40 -12.39
CA LYS A 17 -5.41 6.19 -12.36
C LYS A 17 -5.49 5.48 -11.00
N ILE A 18 -5.60 6.25 -9.92
CA ILE A 18 -5.77 5.71 -8.56
C ILE A 18 -7.13 5.02 -8.42
N VAL A 19 -8.21 5.64 -8.91
CA VAL A 19 -9.56 5.03 -8.91
C VAL A 19 -9.54 3.71 -9.66
N ARG A 20 -9.03 3.67 -10.90
CA ARG A 20 -8.94 2.44 -11.70
C ARG A 20 -8.12 1.34 -10.99
N ALA A 21 -7.01 1.71 -10.35
CA ALA A 21 -6.21 0.77 -9.57
C ALA A 21 -7.00 0.20 -8.38
N VAL A 22 -7.69 1.06 -7.63
CA VAL A 22 -8.51 0.67 -6.46
C VAL A 22 -9.68 -0.22 -6.88
N GLU A 23 -10.45 0.16 -7.90
CA GLU A 23 -11.55 -0.65 -8.44
C GLU A 23 -11.06 -2.04 -8.84
N ALA A 24 -9.92 -2.10 -9.54
CA ALA A 24 -9.42 -3.36 -10.02
C ALA A 24 -8.80 -4.24 -8.93
N ILE A 25 -8.35 -3.67 -7.80
CA ILE A 25 -8.01 -4.40 -6.57
C ILE A 25 -9.29 -4.95 -5.93
N LEU A 26 -10.30 -4.09 -5.77
CA LEU A 26 -11.57 -4.45 -5.13
C LEU A 26 -12.43 -5.42 -5.96
N ALA A 27 -12.15 -5.57 -7.25
CA ALA A 27 -12.74 -6.59 -8.11
C ALA A 27 -12.23 -8.01 -7.79
N GLN A 28 -11.04 -8.12 -7.19
CA GLN A 28 -10.38 -9.39 -6.89
C GLN A 28 -10.29 -9.68 -5.37
N GLY A 29 -10.60 -8.70 -4.53
CA GLY A 29 -10.54 -8.83 -3.07
C GLY A 29 -11.30 -7.72 -2.33
N ASP A 30 -11.09 -7.63 -1.02
CA ASP A 30 -11.77 -6.66 -0.15
C ASP A 30 -10.81 -5.74 0.60
N VAL A 31 -9.51 -5.81 0.30
CA VAL A 31 -8.46 -5.03 0.96
C VAL A 31 -7.71 -4.21 -0.08
N VAL A 32 -7.53 -2.92 0.20
CA VAL A 32 -6.68 -2.03 -0.58
C VAL A 32 -5.47 -1.66 0.27
N ALA A 33 -4.28 -2.00 -0.20
CA ALA A 33 -3.02 -1.55 0.39
C ALA A 33 -2.30 -0.58 -0.56
N PRO A 34 -1.54 0.40 -0.03
CA PRO A 34 -0.71 1.29 -0.84
C PRO A 34 0.25 0.54 -1.78
N VAL A 35 0.85 -0.56 -1.32
CA VAL A 35 1.76 -1.39 -2.13
C VAL A 35 1.05 -1.91 -3.39
N ASP A 36 -0.15 -2.45 -3.23
CA ASP A 36 -0.96 -2.98 -4.34
C ASP A 36 -1.33 -1.86 -5.32
N VAL A 37 -1.67 -0.67 -4.82
CA VAL A 37 -1.95 0.49 -5.67
C VAL A 37 -0.73 0.88 -6.51
N PHE A 38 0.47 0.87 -5.94
CA PHE A 38 1.69 1.12 -6.72
C PHE A 38 1.97 0.04 -7.75
N VAL A 39 1.68 -1.23 -7.46
CA VAL A 39 1.79 -2.34 -8.41
C VAL A 39 0.80 -2.17 -9.56
N ARG A 40 -0.48 -1.93 -9.25
CA ARG A 40 -1.54 -1.73 -10.26
C ARG A 40 -1.37 -0.48 -11.11
N MET A 41 -0.69 0.54 -10.57
CA MET A 41 -0.30 1.74 -11.33
C MET A 41 1.02 1.56 -12.09
N GLU A 42 1.62 0.36 -12.08
CA GLU A 42 2.88 0.01 -12.73
C GLU A 42 4.06 0.87 -12.26
N LEU A 43 3.99 1.39 -11.03
CA LEU A 43 5.06 2.16 -10.39
C LEU A 43 5.98 1.27 -9.56
N LEU A 44 5.57 0.03 -9.31
CA LEU A 44 6.29 -0.97 -8.54
C LEU A 44 6.05 -2.33 -9.21
N SER A 45 7.08 -3.17 -9.33
CA SER A 45 6.90 -4.53 -9.87
C SER A 45 6.68 -5.54 -8.75
N GLU A 46 6.05 -6.67 -9.04
CA GLU A 46 5.91 -7.76 -8.07
C GLU A 46 7.28 -8.31 -7.62
N ALA A 47 8.24 -8.41 -8.55
CA ALA A 47 9.61 -8.83 -8.25
C ALA A 47 10.34 -7.86 -7.29
N ASP A 48 10.06 -6.56 -7.39
CA ASP A 48 10.59 -5.55 -6.46
C ASP A 48 9.92 -5.66 -5.08
N VAL A 49 8.61 -5.90 -5.04
CA VAL A 49 7.89 -6.18 -3.78
C VAL A 49 8.48 -7.41 -3.11
N GLU A 50 8.67 -8.49 -3.85
CA GLU A 50 9.26 -9.72 -3.34
C GLU A 50 10.69 -9.48 -2.82
N SER A 51 11.53 -8.80 -3.60
CA SER A 51 12.90 -8.46 -3.21
C SER A 51 12.93 -7.62 -1.93
N TRP A 52 12.01 -6.68 -1.78
CA TRP A 52 11.82 -5.93 -0.54
C TRP A 52 11.31 -6.80 0.61
N ARG A 53 10.33 -7.67 0.36
CA ARG A 53 9.78 -8.58 1.37
C ARG A 53 10.82 -9.57 1.90
N PHE A 54 11.73 -10.06 1.08
CA PHE A 54 12.89 -10.86 1.52
C PHE A 54 14.04 -10.01 2.10
N GLY A 55 13.90 -8.70 2.17
CA GLY A 55 14.90 -7.80 2.73
C GLY A 55 16.15 -7.62 1.86
N ARG A 56 16.10 -7.98 0.57
CA ARG A 56 17.15 -7.69 -0.42
C ARG A 56 17.19 -6.20 -0.75
N VAL A 57 16.04 -5.53 -0.64
CA VAL A 57 15.91 -4.07 -0.72
C VAL A 57 15.73 -3.51 0.69
N PRO A 58 16.53 -2.52 1.12
CA PRO A 58 16.48 -2.01 2.50
C PRO A 58 15.21 -1.20 2.83
N TYR A 59 14.57 -0.60 1.83
CA TYR A 59 13.31 0.13 1.98
C TYR A 59 12.56 0.23 0.65
N LEU A 60 11.23 0.19 0.67
CA LEU A 60 10.40 0.07 -0.54
C LEU A 60 10.57 1.23 -1.54
N GLU A 61 10.67 2.47 -1.05
CA GLU A 61 10.84 3.66 -1.89
C GLU A 61 12.05 3.58 -2.82
N LYS A 62 13.05 2.74 -2.51
CA LYS A 62 14.24 2.55 -3.34
C LYS A 62 13.91 1.98 -4.72
N VAL A 63 12.83 1.20 -4.81
CA VAL A 63 12.43 0.44 -6.01
C VAL A 63 11.12 0.93 -6.63
N ILE A 64 10.49 1.95 -6.04
CA ILE A 64 9.34 2.61 -6.67
C ILE A 64 9.85 3.50 -7.82
N ARG A 65 9.31 3.28 -9.02
CA ARG A 65 9.69 3.91 -10.29
C ARG A 65 9.13 5.33 -10.46
N CYS A 66 9.13 6.13 -9.39
CA CYS A 66 8.84 7.56 -9.46
C CYS A 66 9.42 8.35 -8.28
N ASN A 67 9.36 9.69 -8.35
CA ASN A 67 9.89 10.55 -7.29
C ASN A 67 9.00 10.58 -6.03
N LEU A 68 9.61 10.92 -4.89
CA LEU A 68 8.95 10.99 -3.57
C LEU A 68 7.74 11.94 -3.54
N SER A 69 7.79 13.02 -4.32
CA SER A 69 6.67 13.98 -4.44
C SER A 69 5.43 13.33 -5.06
N LYS A 70 5.61 12.50 -6.09
CA LYS A 70 4.52 11.74 -6.72
C LYS A 70 3.99 10.66 -5.77
N ILE A 71 4.88 9.96 -5.05
CA ILE A 71 4.48 8.94 -4.08
C ILE A 71 3.62 9.56 -2.97
N SER A 72 4.11 10.62 -2.33
CA SER A 72 3.36 11.35 -1.28
C SER A 72 2.00 11.85 -1.77
N ARG A 73 1.92 12.27 -3.05
CA ARG A 73 0.68 12.72 -3.67
C ARG A 73 -0.31 11.57 -3.89
N ILE A 74 0.16 10.42 -4.36
CA ILE A 74 -0.65 9.20 -4.54
C ILE A 74 -1.19 8.72 -3.20
N LEU A 75 -0.34 8.57 -2.18
CA LEU A 75 -0.75 8.14 -0.83
C LEU A 75 -1.84 9.06 -0.25
N ARG A 76 -1.72 10.36 -0.50
CA ARG A 76 -2.70 11.34 -0.02
C ARG A 76 -4.03 11.21 -0.75
N ILE A 77 -4.03 11.15 -2.08
CA ILE A 77 -5.24 10.98 -2.89
C ILE A 77 -5.92 9.64 -2.56
N LEU A 78 -5.14 8.56 -2.45
CA LEU A 78 -5.63 7.24 -2.07
C LEU A 78 -6.41 7.30 -0.75
N ARG A 79 -5.84 7.92 0.28
CA ARG A 79 -6.49 8.07 1.60
C ARG A 79 -7.84 8.78 1.52
N MET A 80 -7.95 9.85 0.73
CA MET A 80 -9.22 10.55 0.54
C MET A 80 -10.22 9.71 -0.24
N HIS A 81 -9.77 9.03 -1.30
CA HIS A 81 -10.64 8.20 -2.12
C HIS A 81 -11.22 7.01 -1.34
N VAL A 82 -10.40 6.26 -0.60
CA VAL A 82 -10.89 5.11 0.20
C VAL A 82 -11.74 5.54 1.40
N HIS A 83 -11.53 6.75 1.91
CA HIS A 83 -12.42 7.35 2.90
C HIS A 83 -13.82 7.59 2.31
N ASP A 84 -13.90 8.12 1.10
CA ASP A 84 -15.18 8.35 0.41
C ASP A 84 -15.87 7.05 -0.05
N LEU A 85 -15.17 5.92 0.01
CA LEU A 85 -15.72 4.57 -0.15
C LEU A 85 -16.11 3.91 1.19
N ASP A 86 -16.10 4.66 2.29
CA ASP A 86 -16.39 4.19 3.66
C ASP A 86 -15.54 2.97 4.08
N MET A 87 -14.31 2.87 3.57
CA MET A 87 -13.43 1.76 3.89
C MET A 87 -12.84 1.89 5.30
N ILE A 88 -12.72 0.75 5.99
CA ILE A 88 -12.26 0.69 7.37
C ILE A 88 -10.73 0.63 7.38
N PRO A 89 -10.02 1.60 8.00
CA PRO A 89 -8.57 1.55 8.10
C PRO A 89 -8.12 0.47 9.10
N SER A 90 -7.09 -0.28 8.74
CA SER A 90 -6.40 -1.22 9.60
C SER A 90 -4.89 -1.11 9.42
N HIS A 91 -4.15 -1.08 10.51
CA HIS A 91 -2.69 -1.09 10.44
C HIS A 91 -2.19 -2.52 10.20
N THR A 92 -1.24 -2.68 9.29
CA THR A 92 -0.62 -3.98 8.99
C THR A 92 0.88 -3.89 9.20
N ALA A 93 1.44 -4.76 10.05
CA ALA A 93 2.87 -4.85 10.22
C ALA A 93 3.51 -5.61 9.04
N TYR A 94 4.55 -5.01 8.45
CA TYR A 94 5.35 -5.66 7.41
C TYR A 94 6.64 -6.19 8.03
N VAL A 95 6.79 -7.51 8.05
CA VAL A 95 8.01 -8.19 8.49
C VAL A 95 8.66 -8.90 7.30
N LYS A 96 9.98 -9.07 7.37
CA LYS A 96 10.72 -9.84 6.36
C LYS A 96 10.15 -11.24 6.22
N TRP A 97 10.03 -11.71 4.99
CA TRP A 97 9.76 -13.10 4.67
C TRP A 97 11.02 -13.97 4.86
N GLY A 98 10.81 -15.26 5.09
CA GLY A 98 11.86 -16.26 5.25
C GLY A 98 12.04 -16.77 6.68
N LYS A 99 13.01 -17.66 6.86
CA LYS A 99 13.36 -18.22 8.17
C LYS A 99 14.27 -17.25 8.94
N GLY A 100 13.97 -17.03 10.22
CA GLY A 100 14.79 -16.21 11.11
C GLY A 100 13.96 -15.23 11.94
N ASN A 101 14.65 -14.26 12.54
CA ASN A 101 14.01 -13.26 13.39
C ASN A 101 13.04 -12.38 12.61
N ARG A 102 11.87 -12.12 13.21
CA ARG A 102 10.84 -11.21 12.69
C ARG A 102 11.38 -9.78 12.63
N THR A 103 12.04 -9.46 11.52
CA THR A 103 12.64 -8.15 11.30
C THR A 103 11.64 -7.25 10.59
N PRO A 104 11.23 -6.10 11.17
CA PRO A 104 10.36 -5.15 10.51
C PRO A 104 10.97 -4.65 9.20
N LEU A 105 10.14 -4.53 8.18
CA LEU A 105 10.48 -3.87 6.92
C LEU A 105 10.25 -2.37 7.06
N ARG A 106 11.00 -1.62 6.25
CA ARG A 106 10.85 -0.16 6.14
C ARG A 106 10.32 0.20 4.77
N PHE A 107 9.44 1.18 4.71
CA PHE A 107 8.93 1.70 3.44
C PHE A 107 9.81 2.83 2.92
N SER A 108 10.23 3.74 3.81
CA SER A 108 10.95 4.96 3.44
C SER A 108 12.41 4.96 3.86
N LYS A 109 13.21 5.76 3.16
CA LYS A 109 14.64 5.96 3.50
C LYS A 109 14.82 6.61 4.87
N THR A 110 13.91 7.49 5.28
CA THR A 110 13.97 8.22 6.55
C THR A 110 13.43 7.40 7.71
N GLY A 111 12.44 6.54 7.47
CA GLY A 111 11.75 5.81 8.54
C GLY A 111 10.83 6.73 9.33
N ASP A 112 10.38 7.83 8.73
CA ASP A 112 9.47 8.78 9.38
C ASP A 112 8.17 8.04 9.78
N PRO A 113 7.78 8.05 11.07
CA PRO A 113 6.64 7.25 11.54
C PRO A 113 5.33 7.53 10.81
N LYS A 114 5.08 8.80 10.41
CA LYS A 114 3.84 9.16 9.71
C LYS A 114 3.86 8.62 8.27
N LEU A 115 5.02 8.62 7.64
CA LEU A 115 5.20 8.05 6.30
C LEU A 115 5.09 6.53 6.34
N GLU A 116 5.76 5.87 7.28
CA GLU A 116 5.65 4.41 7.48
C GLU A 116 4.19 4.00 7.72
N GLU A 117 3.45 4.73 8.57
CA GLU A 117 2.03 4.52 8.82
C GLU A 117 1.18 4.73 7.55
N ALA A 118 1.51 5.70 6.71
CA ALA A 118 0.79 5.95 5.46
C ALA A 118 0.92 4.79 4.47
N TYR A 119 2.06 4.09 4.45
CA TYR A 119 2.25 2.91 3.63
C TYR A 119 1.65 1.64 4.25
N SER A 120 1.75 1.48 5.57
CA SER A 120 1.32 0.27 6.30
C SER A 120 -0.18 0.23 6.59
N ARG A 121 -0.93 1.29 6.25
CA ARG A 121 -2.37 1.36 6.43
C ARG A 121 -3.10 0.67 5.28
N HIS A 122 -3.79 -0.41 5.62
CA HIS A 122 -4.68 -1.15 4.74
C HIS A 122 -6.10 -0.65 4.93
N PHE A 123 -6.93 -0.76 3.90
CA PHE A 123 -8.32 -0.33 3.92
C PHE A 123 -9.20 -1.51 3.54
N LEU A 124 -10.16 -1.86 4.40
CA LEU A 124 -11.04 -3.01 4.21
C LEU A 124 -12.43 -2.55 3.81
N LYS A 125 -13.11 -3.27 2.90
CA LYS A 125 -14.53 -3.03 2.63
C LYS A 125 -15.36 -3.22 3.92
N PRO A 126 -16.32 -2.33 4.21
CA PRO A 126 -17.24 -2.53 5.33
C PRO A 126 -18.14 -3.75 5.06
N GLY A 127 -18.40 -4.57 6.09
CA GLY A 127 -19.57 -5.47 6.09
C GLY A 127 -19.40 -6.96 5.73
N ARG A 128 -18.20 -7.56 5.66
CA ARG A 128 -18.12 -9.03 5.83
C ARG A 128 -18.11 -9.36 7.32
N LYS A 129 -19.23 -9.82 7.88
CA LYS A 129 -19.25 -10.47 9.21
C LYS A 129 -18.36 -11.71 9.15
N GLY A 130 -17.10 -11.58 9.58
CA GLY A 130 -16.12 -12.66 9.51
C GLY A 130 -14.88 -12.39 10.37
N LYS A 131 -15.01 -12.69 11.66
CA LYS A 131 -13.96 -12.85 12.69
C LYS A 131 -13.18 -11.59 13.10
N LYS A 132 -12.98 -11.51 14.42
CA LYS A 132 -12.22 -10.50 15.17
C LYS A 132 -10.89 -10.17 14.50
N ARG A 133 -10.44 -8.92 14.67
CA ARG A 133 -9.08 -8.42 14.40
C ARG A 133 -8.06 -9.56 14.43
N VAL A 134 -7.67 -10.01 13.25
CA VAL A 134 -6.41 -10.70 13.07
C VAL A 134 -5.47 -9.57 12.69
N GLU A 135 -4.38 -9.38 13.43
CA GLU A 135 -3.16 -8.86 12.83
C GLU A 135 -2.87 -9.77 11.65
N ALA A 136 -3.44 -9.44 10.50
CA ALA A 136 -3.21 -10.16 9.27
C ALA A 136 -1.77 -9.86 8.92
N GLU A 137 -0.87 -10.68 9.43
CA GLU A 137 0.37 -11.00 8.79
C GLU A 137 -0.02 -11.38 7.36
N ILE A 138 0.07 -10.42 6.44
CA ILE A 138 0.04 -10.72 5.01
C ILE A 138 1.41 -11.35 4.72
N ALA A 139 1.51 -12.60 5.18
CA ALA A 139 2.23 -13.67 4.56
C ALA A 139 1.37 -14.16 3.38
N THR A 140 1.19 -13.32 2.36
CA THR A 140 1.04 -13.91 1.02
C THR A 140 2.44 -14.34 0.63
N GLN A 141 2.90 -15.45 1.21
CA GLN A 141 4.04 -16.18 0.65
C GLN A 141 3.71 -16.43 -0.83
N PRO A 142 4.67 -16.33 -1.76
CA PRO A 142 4.43 -16.86 -3.09
C PRO A 142 4.02 -18.33 -2.92
N VAL A 143 2.84 -18.68 -3.44
CA VAL A 143 2.43 -20.07 -3.59
C VAL A 143 3.56 -20.75 -4.38
N GLY A 144 4.12 -21.81 -3.81
CA GLY A 144 5.49 -22.25 -4.05
C GLY A 144 5.94 -22.28 -5.52
N LEU A 145 7.18 -21.85 -5.74
CA LEU A 145 7.98 -22.31 -6.87
C LEU A 145 8.81 -23.48 -6.35
N GLY A 146 8.34 -24.69 -6.68
CA GLY A 146 9.18 -25.88 -6.74
C GLY A 146 10.13 -25.82 -7.93
#